data_AF-A0A8D1ZAR2-F1
#
_entry.id   AF-A0A8D1ZAR2-F1
#
_cell.length_a   1.000
_cell.length_b   1.000
_cell.length_c   1.000
_cell.angle_alpha   90.00
_cell.angle_beta   90.00
_cell.angle_gamma   90.00
#
_symmetry.space_group_name_H-M   'P 1'
#
loop_
_entity.id
_entity.type
_entity.pdbx_description
1 polymer ?
#
loop_
_entity_poly.entity_id
_entity_poly.type
_entity_poly.pdbx_seq_one_letter_code
_entity_poly.pdbx_strand_id
1 'polypeptide(L)'
;MSQPRASPPGPADPPPPTPPGRPTCPALPGAVSGSCSGAAAKKVVQQLRLEAGLNRVKLSQAAADVKQFCLQNAQHEPLLTGVSSSRNPFRAQKVCSFLASGFLNHFS
;
A
#
# COMPACT_ATOMS: atom_id res chain seq x y z
N MET A 1 5.09 37.60 -77.72
CA MET A 1 3.97 37.30 -76.81
C MET A 1 4.55 37.00 -75.44
N SER A 2 4.48 37.94 -74.50
CA SER A 2 5.04 37.79 -73.16
C SER A 2 3.92 37.46 -72.19
N GLN A 3 3.97 36.28 -71.56
CA GLN A 3 2.96 35.86 -70.57
C GLN A 3 3.10 36.69 -69.28
N PRO A 4 2.00 37.03 -68.59
CA PRO A 4 2.06 37.68 -67.28
C PRO A 4 2.39 36.64 -66.18
N ARG A 5 3.38 36.96 -65.36
CA ARG A 5 3.79 36.15 -64.20
C ARG A 5 2.76 36.31 -63.08
N ALA A 6 2.16 35.21 -62.62
CA ALA A 6 1.28 35.22 -61.45
C ALA A 6 2.08 35.51 -60.16
N SER A 7 1.56 36.40 -59.32
CA SER A 7 2.13 36.71 -58.02
C SER A 7 1.96 35.52 -57.05
N PRO A 8 2.93 35.27 -56.14
CA PRO A 8 2.81 34.20 -55.16
C PRO A 8 1.69 34.50 -54.15
N PRO A 9 1.03 33.45 -53.60
CA PRO A 9 0.04 33.63 -52.54
C PRO A 9 0.71 34.19 -51.28
N GLY A 10 0.04 35.13 -50.63
CA GLY A 10 0.49 35.72 -49.36
C GLY A 10 0.53 34.71 -48.21
N PRO A 11 1.19 35.05 -47.10
CA PRO A 11 1.26 34.18 -45.92
C PRO A 11 -0.15 33.93 -45.37
N ALA A 12 -0.46 32.65 -45.11
CA ALA A 12 -1.73 32.26 -44.49
C ALA A 12 -1.78 32.74 -43.04
N ASP A 13 -2.92 33.29 -42.62
CA ASP A 13 -3.14 33.72 -41.24
C ASP A 13 -3.02 32.53 -40.27
N PRO A 14 -2.48 32.74 -39.05
CA PRO A 14 -2.41 31.71 -38.03
C PRO A 14 -3.82 31.31 -37.54
N PRO A 15 -4.04 30.03 -37.21
CA PRO A 15 -5.34 29.57 -36.70
C PRO A 15 -5.65 30.20 -35.34
N PRO A 16 -6.94 30.42 -35.01
CA PRO A 16 -7.34 30.98 -33.73
C PRO A 16 -6.93 30.07 -32.56
N PRO A 17 -6.65 30.65 -31.37
CA PRO A 17 -6.30 29.87 -30.19
C PRO A 17 -7.47 28.98 -29.78
N THR A 18 -7.19 27.71 -29.53
CA THR A 18 -8.16 26.75 -29.01
C THR A 18 -8.62 27.16 -27.60
N PRO A 19 -9.93 27.07 -27.28
CA PRO A 19 -10.42 27.40 -25.94
C PRO A 19 -9.84 26.42 -24.91
N PRO A 20 -9.57 26.88 -23.66
CA PRO A 20 -9.06 26.01 -22.62
C PRO A 20 -10.05 24.88 -22.36
N GLY A 21 -9.56 23.65 -22.48
CA GLY A 21 -10.35 22.44 -22.21
C GLY A 21 -10.99 22.50 -20.83
N ARG A 22 -12.27 22.12 -20.75
CA ARG A 22 -13.02 22.01 -19.49
C ARG A 22 -12.22 21.16 -18.49
N PRO A 23 -12.13 21.54 -17.21
CA PRO A 23 -11.41 20.74 -16.21
C PRO A 23 -12.11 19.38 -16.08
N THR A 24 -11.53 18.36 -16.69
CA THR A 24 -11.96 16.98 -16.51
C THR A 24 -11.54 16.57 -15.10
N CYS A 25 -12.52 16.30 -14.24
CA CYS A 25 -12.27 15.79 -12.91
C CYS A 25 -11.52 14.44 -13.02
N PRO A 26 -10.40 14.23 -12.32
CA PRO A 26 -9.72 12.94 -12.32
C PRO A 26 -10.67 11.88 -11.75
N ALA A 27 -11.02 10.89 -12.58
CA ALA A 27 -11.82 9.76 -12.16
C ALA A 27 -10.98 8.87 -11.23
N LEU A 28 -11.33 8.85 -9.94
CA LEU A 28 -10.81 7.86 -9.00
C LEU A 28 -11.54 6.52 -9.21
N PRO A 29 -10.84 5.37 -9.16
CA PRO A 29 -11.49 4.07 -9.25
C PRO A 29 -12.35 3.85 -8.00
N GLY A 30 -13.68 3.83 -8.19
CA GLY A 30 -14.67 3.77 -7.10
C GLY A 30 -15.85 4.72 -7.24
N ALA A 31 -16.14 5.23 -8.44
CA ALA A 31 -17.30 6.09 -8.68
C ALA A 31 -18.62 5.33 -8.47
N VAL A 32 -19.28 5.59 -7.33
CA VAL A 32 -20.73 5.43 -7.25
C VAL A 32 -21.35 6.41 -8.25
N SER A 33 -22.06 5.86 -9.23
CA SER A 33 -22.88 6.65 -10.15
C SER A 33 -23.99 7.33 -9.35
N GLY A 34 -23.83 8.62 -9.12
CA GLY A 34 -24.79 9.45 -8.40
C GLY A 34 -24.25 10.85 -8.31
N SER A 35 -25.04 11.83 -8.80
CA SER A 35 -24.69 13.25 -8.82
C SER A 35 -24.03 13.69 -7.50
N CYS A 36 -22.71 13.90 -7.52
CA CYS A 36 -21.98 14.40 -6.37
C CYS A 36 -22.25 15.91 -6.27
N SER A 37 -23.39 16.23 -5.66
CA SER A 37 -23.73 17.59 -5.26
C SER A 37 -22.51 18.22 -4.59
N GLY A 38 -22.19 19.47 -4.92
CA GLY A 38 -20.94 20.11 -4.48
C GLY A 38 -20.67 20.05 -2.96
N ALA A 39 -21.67 19.70 -2.14
CA ALA A 39 -21.50 19.33 -0.73
C ALA A 39 -20.57 18.12 -0.51
N ALA A 40 -20.69 17.04 -1.30
CA ALA A 40 -19.82 15.86 -1.18
C ALA A 40 -18.36 16.20 -1.51
N ALA A 41 -18.13 16.95 -2.59
CA ALA A 41 -16.81 17.44 -2.97
C ALA A 41 -16.21 18.35 -1.88
N LYS A 42 -17.01 19.26 -1.29
CA LYS A 42 -16.56 20.11 -0.18
C LYS A 42 -16.10 19.29 1.04
N LYS A 43 -16.83 18.22 1.39
CA LYS A 43 -16.43 17.33 2.49
C LYS A 43 -15.10 16.63 2.21
N VAL A 44 -14.90 16.13 0.99
CA VAL A 44 -13.63 15.51 0.58
C VAL A 44 -12.48 16.53 0.63
N VAL A 45 -12.69 17.76 0.14
CA VAL A 45 -11.65 18.81 0.21
C VAL A 45 -11.30 19.16 1.65
N GLN A 46 -12.29 19.26 2.54
CA GLN A 46 -12.03 19.48 3.96
C GLN A 46 -11.20 18.36 4.58
N GLN A 47 -11.54 17.10 4.28
CA GLN A 47 -10.78 15.94 4.75
C GLN A 47 -9.33 15.95 4.23
N LEU A 48 -9.14 16.20 2.93
CA LEU A 48 -7.81 16.23 2.33
C LEU A 48 -6.94 17.36 2.90
N ARG A 49 -7.52 18.51 3.24
CA ARG A 49 -6.79 19.61 3.91
C ARG A 49 -6.31 19.20 5.30
N LEU A 50 -7.13 18.44 6.04
CA LEU A 50 -6.73 17.89 7.33
C LEU A 50 -5.57 16.89 7.18
N GLU A 51 -5.67 15.96 6.23
CA GLU A 51 -4.63 14.95 5.97
C GLU A 51 -3.32 15.55 5.42
N ALA A 52 -3.42 16.60 4.60
CA ALA A 52 -2.27 17.33 4.12
C ALA A 52 -1.49 18.01 5.25
N GLY A 53 -2.20 18.45 6.30
CA GLY A 53 -1.64 19.09 7.49
C GLY A 53 -1.01 18.14 8.51
N LEU A 54 -0.99 16.82 8.26
CA LEU A 54 -0.35 15.87 9.17
C LEU A 54 1.18 15.97 9.11
N ASN A 55 1.80 15.99 10.29
CA ASN A 55 3.25 15.95 10.43
C ASN A 55 3.76 14.55 10.07
N ARG A 56 4.53 14.45 8.97
CA ARG A 56 5.14 13.20 8.52
C ARG A 56 6.53 13.05 9.11
N VAL A 57 6.89 11.83 9.49
CA VAL A 57 8.26 11.46 9.85
C VAL A 57 9.03 10.97 8.63
N LYS A 58 10.36 11.09 8.65
CA LYS A 58 11.22 10.56 7.57
C LYS A 58 11.08 9.03 7.54
N LEU A 59 10.99 8.46 6.33
CA LEU A 59 10.92 7.01 6.16
C LEU A 59 12.12 6.29 6.79
N SER A 60 13.31 6.88 6.67
CA SER A 60 14.52 6.35 7.31
C SER A 60 14.40 6.26 8.83
N GLN A 61 13.72 7.23 9.46
CA GLN A 61 13.50 7.24 10.90
C GLN A 61 12.49 6.16 11.29
N ALA A 62 11.34 6.12 10.62
CA ALA A 62 10.33 5.09 10.87
C ALA A 62 10.89 3.68 10.69
N ALA A 63 11.73 3.45 9.67
CA ALA A 63 12.40 2.17 9.45
C ALA A 63 13.39 1.81 10.57
N ALA A 64 14.16 2.80 11.06
CA ALA A 64 15.07 2.60 12.18
C ALA A 64 14.30 2.26 13.47
N ASP A 65 13.20 2.96 13.73
CA ASP A 65 12.35 2.75 14.91
C ASP A 65 11.73 1.35 14.90
N VAL A 66 11.17 0.93 13.75
CA VAL A 66 10.62 -0.42 13.58
C VAL A 66 11.71 -1.48 13.77
N LYS A 67 12.88 -1.31 13.15
CA LYS A 67 14.01 -2.24 13.34
C LYS A 67 14.41 -2.33 14.80
N GLN A 68 14.53 -1.21 15.48
CA GLN A 68 14.93 -1.15 16.88
C GLN A 68 13.92 -1.85 17.77
N PHE A 69 12.63 -1.63 17.54
CA PHE A 69 11.55 -2.34 18.23
C PHE A 69 11.67 -3.86 18.04
N CYS A 70 11.87 -4.32 16.80
CA CYS A 70 12.04 -5.75 16.54
C CYS A 70 13.27 -6.33 17.27
N LEU A 71 14.41 -5.64 17.28
CA LEU A 71 15.62 -6.11 17.95
C LEU A 71 15.47 -6.21 19.48
N GLN A 72 14.78 -5.24 20.09
CA GLN A 72 14.53 -5.24 21.54
C GLN A 72 13.62 -6.40 21.95
N ASN A 73 12.63 -6.75 21.12
CA ASN A 73 11.65 -7.80 21.42
C ASN A 73 12.06 -9.18 20.91
N ALA A 74 13.07 -9.27 20.03
CA ALA A 74 13.48 -10.53 19.40
C ALA A 74 13.81 -11.64 20.40
N GLN A 75 14.40 -11.30 21.56
CA GLN A 75 14.74 -12.27 22.60
C GLN A 75 13.51 -12.87 23.30
N HIS A 76 12.40 -12.13 23.31
CA HIS A 76 11.16 -12.54 23.94
C HIS A 76 10.21 -13.23 22.97
N GLU A 77 10.48 -13.15 21.66
CA GLU A 77 9.71 -13.79 20.61
C GLU A 77 10.04 -15.30 20.51
N PRO A 78 9.14 -16.20 20.96
CA PRO A 78 9.36 -17.65 21.00
C PRO A 78 9.66 -18.26 19.63
N LEU A 79 9.17 -17.62 18.57
CA LEU A 79 9.36 -18.06 17.18
C LEU A 79 10.74 -17.70 16.63
N LEU A 80 11.38 -16.66 17.19
CA LEU A 80 12.71 -16.23 16.78
C LEU A 80 13.82 -16.91 17.60
N THR A 81 13.60 -17.08 18.91
CA THR A 81 14.59 -17.72 19.80
C THR A 81 14.40 -19.23 19.95
N GLY A 82 13.24 -19.75 19.55
CA GLY A 82 12.83 -21.11 19.84
C GLY A 82 12.43 -21.28 21.31
N VAL A 83 11.67 -22.34 21.59
CA VAL A 83 11.25 -22.69 22.94
C VAL A 83 11.68 -24.09 23.31
N SER A 84 12.05 -24.27 24.58
CA SER A 84 12.29 -25.60 25.12
C SER A 84 11.01 -26.42 25.05
N SER A 85 11.18 -27.74 24.87
CA SER A 85 10.10 -28.72 24.90
C SER A 85 9.06 -28.49 26.03
N SER A 86 9.51 -28.15 27.24
CA SER A 86 8.65 -27.90 28.40
C SER A 86 7.81 -26.62 28.32
N ARG A 87 8.27 -25.60 27.58
CA ARG A 87 7.59 -24.31 27.42
C ARG A 87 6.74 -24.23 26.15
N ASN A 88 6.79 -25.26 25.30
CA ASN A 88 6.00 -25.33 24.08
C ASN A 88 4.62 -25.94 24.37
N PRO A 89 3.52 -25.17 24.25
CA PRO A 89 2.16 -25.70 24.47
C PRO A 89 1.72 -26.69 23.37
N PHE A 90 2.38 -26.70 22.21
CA PHE A 90 2.11 -27.65 21.13
C PHE A 90 2.98 -28.92 21.20
N ARG A 91 3.70 -29.12 22.31
CA ARG A 91 4.57 -30.28 22.47
C ARG A 91 3.74 -31.56 22.59
N ALA A 92 4.11 -32.61 21.86
CA ALA A 92 3.61 -33.95 22.11
C ALA A 92 3.85 -34.35 23.58
N GLN A 93 2.78 -34.76 24.28
CA GLN A 93 2.91 -35.34 25.62
C GLN A 93 3.75 -36.63 25.49
N LYS A 94 4.78 -36.75 26.33
CA LYS A 94 5.46 -38.03 26.48
C LYS A 94 4.48 -38.96 27.17
N VAL A 95 3.81 -39.83 26.41
CA VAL A 95 3.17 -41.00 27.00
C VAL A 95 4.26 -41.77 27.74
N CYS A 96 4.02 -42.03 29.03
CA CYS A 96 5.03 -42.55 29.93
C CYS A 96 5.66 -43.83 29.38
N SER A 97 7.00 -43.88 29.29
CA SER A 97 7.77 -45.05 28.87
C SER A 97 7.52 -46.30 29.73
N PHE A 98 6.81 -46.15 30.86
CA PHE A 98 6.35 -47.25 31.70
C PHE A 98 5.45 -48.24 30.96
N LEU A 99 4.66 -47.79 29.98
CA LEU A 99 3.79 -48.67 29.18
C LEU A 99 4.56 -49.44 28.09
N ALA A 100 5.76 -48.99 27.70
CA ALA A 100 6.55 -49.62 26.63
C ALA A 100 7.43 -50.78 27.13
N SER A 101 7.90 -50.74 28.39
CA SER A 101 8.71 -51.83 28.97
C SER A 101 7.90 -52.90 29.71
N GLY A 102 6.64 -52.64 30.05
CA GLY A 102 5.78 -53.59 30.77
C GLY A 102 5.13 -54.68 29.90
N PHE A 103 4.96 -54.45 28.59
CA PHE A 103 4.30 -55.41 27.69
C PHE A 103 5.24 -56.46 27.09
N LEU A 104 6.56 -56.24 27.11
CA LEU A 104 7.53 -57.19 26.53
C LEU A 104 8.03 -58.25 27.51
N ASN A 105 7.71 -58.15 28.81
CA ASN A 105 8.20 -59.08 29.85
C ASN A 105 7.13 -60.07 30.35
N HIS A 106 5.92 -60.08 29.77
CA HIS A 106 4.84 -61.01 30.12
C HIS A 106 4.48 -61.99 28.98
N PHE A 107 5.35 -62.11 27.99
CA PHE A 107 5.23 -63.09 26.90
C PHE A 107 6.59 -63.79 26.66
N SER A 108 7.16 -64.33 27.74
CA SER A 108 8.23 -65.33 27.69
C SER A 108 7.89 -66.49 28.62
#